data_AF-A0A8J2NXS1-F1
#
_entry.id   AF-A0A8J2NXS1-F1
#
_cell.length_a   1.000
_cell.length_b   1.000
_cell.length_c   1.000
_cell.angle_alpha   90.00
_cell.angle_beta   90.00
_cell.angle_gamma   90.00
#
_symmetry.space_group_name_H-M   'P 1'
#
loop_
_entity.id
_entity.type
_entity.pdbx_description
1 polymer ?
#
loop_
_entity_poly.entity_id
_entity_poly.type
_entity_poly.pdbx_seq_one_letter_code
_entity_poly.pdbx_strand_id
1 'polypeptide(L)'
;DLVARRKVLKANLTRLKKKVIEEAPAEWDIDTICLHEEHIDGLRKEFRNLYDEIFAHCKEAQEESHQRNYDEINDRCDEVKVAVKRILRELVGQQQHNYQRQSREHVPNEINVKLPKFDIPKFSGD
;
A
#
# COMPACT_ATOMS: atom_id res chain seq x y z
N ASP A 1 -22.52 23.13 6.90
CA ASP A 1 -21.43 24.05 7.30
C ASP A 1 -20.10 23.56 6.67
N LEU A 2 -19.61 24.30 5.67
CA LEU A 2 -18.38 23.97 4.93
C LEU A 2 -17.13 24.08 5.81
N VAL A 3 -17.14 24.96 6.81
CA VAL A 3 -16.01 25.17 7.73
C VAL A 3 -15.89 23.98 8.68
N ALA A 4 -17.00 23.50 9.22
CA ALA A 4 -17.03 22.29 10.04
C ALA A 4 -16.57 21.05 9.24
N ARG A 5 -17.06 20.87 8.01
CA ARG A 5 -16.66 19.76 7.14
C ARG A 5 -15.15 19.79 6.84
N ARG A 6 -14.59 20.97 6.55
CA ARG A 6 -13.14 21.16 6.37
C ARG A 6 -12.33 20.75 7.60
N LYS A 7 -12.79 21.13 8.79
CA LYS A 7 -12.10 20.76 10.06
C LYS A 7 -12.10 19.25 10.26
N VAL A 8 -13.22 18.58 10.01
CA VAL A 8 -13.33 17.11 10.09
C VAL A 8 -12.37 16.42 9.13
N LEU A 9 -12.34 16.84 7.86
CA LEU A 9 -11.43 16.28 6.88
C LEU A 9 -9.96 16.49 7.26
N LYS A 10 -9.59 17.67 7.77
CA LYS A 10 -8.22 17.94 8.27
C LYS A 10 -7.87 17.02 9.45
N ALA A 11 -8.80 16.81 10.38
CA ALA A 11 -8.58 15.90 11.51
C ALA A 11 -8.40 14.45 11.05
N ASN A 12 -9.20 14.00 10.07
CA ASN A 12 -9.08 12.66 9.49
C ASN A 12 -7.72 12.47 8.81
N LEU A 13 -7.27 13.45 8.02
CA LEU A 13 -5.95 13.42 7.38
C LEU A 13 -4.82 13.39 8.40
N THR A 14 -4.88 14.22 9.45
CA THR A 14 -3.90 14.20 10.55
C THR A 14 -3.85 12.84 11.24
N ARG A 15 -5.01 12.23 11.53
CA ARG A 15 -5.07 10.91 12.17
C ARG A 15 -4.51 9.82 11.26
N LEU A 16 -4.80 9.89 9.97
CA LEU A 16 -4.29 8.94 8.98
C LEU A 16 -2.78 9.07 8.82
N LYS A 17 -2.26 10.30 8.73
CA LYS A 17 -0.82 10.58 8.71
C LYS A 17 -0.12 9.98 9.93
N LYS A 18 -0.66 10.23 11.13
CA LYS A 18 -0.12 9.65 12.37
C LYS A 18 -0.09 8.12 12.30
N LYS A 19 -1.19 7.51 11.90
CA LYS A 19 -1.31 6.05 11.80
C LYS A 19 -0.33 5.43 10.79
N VAL A 20 -0.11 6.08 9.65
CA VAL A 20 0.72 5.56 8.55
C VAL A 20 2.21 5.89 8.73
N ILE A 21 2.54 7.08 9.22
CA ILE A 21 3.94 7.54 9.26
C ILE A 21 4.57 7.29 10.63
N GLU A 22 3.81 7.49 11.69
CA GLU A 22 4.34 7.41 13.06
C GLU A 22 4.06 6.06 13.71
N GLU A 23 2.90 5.46 13.42
CA GLU A 23 2.41 4.25 14.11
C GLU A 23 2.30 3.01 13.21
N ALA A 24 2.83 3.04 11.97
CA ALA A 24 2.72 1.91 11.05
C ALA A 24 3.27 0.63 11.71
N PRO A 25 2.40 -0.34 12.05
CA PRO A 25 2.79 -1.60 12.64
C PRO A 25 3.63 -2.40 11.65
N ALA A 26 4.60 -3.15 12.18
CA ALA A 26 5.39 -4.10 11.39
C ALA A 26 4.54 -5.25 10.79
N GLU A 27 3.30 -5.41 11.27
CA GLU A 27 2.39 -6.52 10.95
C GLU A 27 1.30 -6.14 9.95
N TRP A 28 1.33 -4.96 9.33
CA TRP A 28 0.35 -4.64 8.29
C TRP A 28 0.46 -5.59 7.11
N ASP A 29 -0.66 -6.22 6.78
CA ASP A 29 -0.81 -6.98 5.54
C ASP A 29 -1.01 -6.05 4.34
N ILE A 30 -0.86 -6.61 3.15
CA ILE A 30 -0.99 -5.88 1.88
C ILE A 30 -2.38 -5.24 1.77
N ASP A 31 -3.42 -5.95 2.20
CA ASP A 31 -4.81 -5.48 2.12
C ASP A 31 -5.03 -4.23 2.99
N THR A 32 -4.48 -4.20 4.21
CA THR A 32 -4.53 -3.04 5.11
C THR A 32 -3.80 -1.84 4.51
N ILE A 33 -2.66 -2.07 3.86
CA ILE A 33 -1.89 -1.01 3.18
C ILE A 33 -2.67 -0.45 1.99
N CYS A 34 -3.28 -1.31 1.18
CA CYS A 34 -4.14 -0.93 0.06
C CYS A 34 -5.36 -0.11 0.53
N LEU A 35 -6.01 -0.53 1.61
CA LEU A 35 -7.12 0.22 2.22
C LEU A 35 -6.69 1.62 2.67
N HIS A 36 -5.47 1.75 3.20
CA HIS A 36 -4.92 3.06 3.55
C HIS A 36 -4.64 3.92 2.31
N GLU A 37 -4.17 3.35 1.20
CA GLU A 37 -4.03 4.08 -0.07
C GLU A 37 -5.39 4.58 -0.59
N GLU A 38 -6.40 3.71 -0.63
CA GLU A 38 -7.76 4.07 -1.07
C GLU A 38 -8.38 5.16 -0.19
N HIS A 39 -8.17 5.09 1.13
CA HIS A 39 -8.67 6.10 2.06
C HIS A 39 -8.03 7.48 1.82
N ILE A 40 -6.74 7.54 1.47
CA ILE A 40 -6.08 8.80 1.10
C ILE A 40 -6.70 9.38 -0.17
N ASP A 41 -6.93 8.56 -1.18
CA ASP A 41 -7.54 8.99 -2.44
C ASP A 41 -8.99 9.47 -2.23
N GLY A 42 -9.74 8.80 -1.36
CA GLY A 42 -11.06 9.24 -0.89
C GLY A 42 -11.02 10.61 -0.22
N LEU A 43 -10.13 10.81 0.75
CA LEU A 43 -9.96 12.10 1.43
C LEU A 43 -9.57 13.21 0.46
N ARG A 44 -8.66 12.93 -0.49
CA ARG A 44 -8.25 13.90 -1.51
C ARG A 44 -9.43 14.33 -2.39
N LYS A 45 -10.28 13.37 -2.79
CA LYS A 45 -11.49 13.65 -3.57
C LYS A 45 -12.48 14.50 -2.76
N GLU A 46 -12.70 14.18 -1.49
CA GLU A 46 -13.58 14.97 -0.64
C GLU A 46 -13.07 16.40 -0.42
N PHE A 47 -11.76 16.57 -0.23
CA PHE A 47 -11.15 17.90 -0.15
C PHE A 47 -11.29 18.70 -1.44
N ARG A 48 -11.13 18.06 -2.61
CA ARG A 48 -11.36 18.70 -3.91
C ARG A 48 -12.80 19.16 -4.06
N ASN A 49 -13.77 18.29 -3.78
CA ASN A 49 -15.18 18.67 -3.85
C ASN A 49 -15.50 19.83 -2.91
N LEU A 50 -14.98 19.79 -1.69
CA LEU A 50 -15.16 20.88 -0.73
C LEU A 50 -14.48 22.18 -1.18
N TYR A 51 -13.32 22.08 -1.83
CA TYR A 51 -12.64 23.22 -2.43
C TYR A 51 -13.49 23.84 -3.52
N ASP A 52 -13.99 23.05 -4.46
CA ASP A 52 -14.85 23.51 -5.56
C ASP A 52 -16.13 24.18 -5.02
N GLU A 53 -16.76 23.59 -4.00
CA GLU A 53 -17.93 24.15 -3.30
C GLU A 53 -17.62 25.52 -2.65
N ILE A 54 -16.46 25.67 -2.01
CA ILE A 54 -16.06 26.93 -1.37
C ILE A 54 -15.64 27.97 -2.41
N PHE A 55 -14.87 27.55 -3.42
CA PHE A 55 -14.31 28.42 -4.46
C PHE A 55 -15.42 29.03 -5.32
N ALA A 56 -16.48 28.27 -5.61
CA ALA A 56 -17.66 28.77 -6.33
C ALA A 56 -18.38 29.95 -5.64
N HIS A 57 -18.19 30.12 -4.33
CA HIS A 57 -18.77 31.20 -3.53
C HIS A 57 -17.71 32.19 -3.01
N CYS A 58 -16.46 32.02 -3.45
CA CYS A 58 -15.33 32.80 -2.98
C CYS A 58 -15.29 34.18 -3.64
N LYS A 59 -14.85 35.19 -2.91
CA LYS A 59 -14.52 36.50 -3.49
C LYS A 59 -13.09 36.45 -4.03
N GLU A 60 -12.81 37.22 -5.08
CA GLU A 60 -11.49 37.33 -5.72
C GLU A 60 -10.36 37.59 -4.71
N ALA A 61 -10.58 38.48 -3.74
CA ALA A 61 -9.62 38.79 -2.67
C ALA A 61 -9.29 37.61 -1.73
N GLN A 62 -10.08 36.53 -1.76
CA GLN A 62 -9.90 35.35 -0.92
C GLN A 62 -9.38 34.14 -1.73
N GLU A 63 -9.44 34.17 -3.07
CA GLU A 63 -9.07 33.06 -3.94
C GLU A 63 -7.65 32.55 -3.68
N GLU A 64 -6.67 33.46 -3.58
CA GLU A 64 -5.27 33.08 -3.33
C GLU A 64 -5.11 32.36 -1.98
N SER A 65 -5.81 32.82 -0.94
CA SER A 65 -5.79 32.17 0.37
C SER A 65 -6.43 30.78 0.33
N HIS A 66 -7.52 30.62 -0.44
CA HIS A 66 -8.17 29.33 -0.61
C HIS A 66 -7.31 28.36 -1.41
N GLN A 67 -6.70 28.82 -2.51
CA GLN A 67 -5.79 28.03 -3.32
C GLN A 67 -4.60 27.53 -2.50
N ARG A 68 -3.91 28.41 -1.75
CA ARG A 68 -2.81 28.01 -0.86
C ARG A 68 -3.23 26.96 0.17
N ASN A 69 -4.42 27.11 0.76
CA ASN A 69 -4.95 26.12 1.71
C ASN A 69 -5.22 24.76 1.05
N TYR A 70 -5.67 24.75 -0.20
CA TYR A 70 -5.90 23.53 -0.96
C TYR A 70 -4.60 22.84 -1.35
N ASP A 71 -3.60 23.61 -1.76
CA ASP A 71 -2.26 23.11 -2.09
C ASP A 71 -1.61 22.46 -0.87
N GLU A 72 -1.65 23.12 0.31
CA GLU A 72 -1.12 22.57 1.56
C GLU A 72 -1.77 21.22 1.93
N ILE A 73 -3.07 21.07 1.68
CA ILE A 73 -3.78 19.82 1.94
C ILE A 73 -3.36 18.74 0.94
N ASN A 74 -3.19 19.07 -0.34
CA ASN A 74 -2.71 18.13 -1.35
C ASN A 74 -1.29 17.66 -1.04
N ASP A 75 -0.40 18.56 -0.66
CA ASP A 75 0.97 18.21 -0.27
C ASP A 75 0.97 17.21 0.88
N ARG A 76 0.14 17.44 1.91
CA ARG A 76 -0.02 16.50 3.03
C ARG A 76 -0.59 15.15 2.59
N CYS A 77 -1.55 15.12 1.66
CA CYS A 77 -2.05 13.86 1.11
C CYS A 77 -0.96 13.11 0.34
N ASP A 78 -0.15 13.81 -0.44
CA ASP A 78 0.95 13.24 -1.23
C ASP A 78 2.06 12.70 -0.31
N GLU A 79 2.39 13.39 0.79
CA GLU A 79 3.29 12.88 1.83
C GLU A 79 2.84 11.52 2.38
N VAL A 80 1.56 11.40 2.77
CA VAL A 80 1.02 10.15 3.32
C VAL A 80 0.98 9.07 2.24
N LYS A 81 0.63 9.41 0.99
CA LYS A 81 0.61 8.45 -0.13
C LYS A 81 2.00 7.90 -0.43
N VAL A 82 3.02 8.75 -0.39
CA VAL A 82 4.42 8.32 -0.54
C VAL A 82 4.82 7.36 0.59
N ALA A 83 4.42 7.64 1.83
CA ALA A 83 4.69 6.77 2.97
C ALA A 83 4.00 5.39 2.81
N VAL A 84 2.72 5.35 2.46
CA VAL A 84 1.99 4.09 2.19
C VAL A 84 2.70 3.29 1.10
N LYS A 85 3.05 3.92 -0.02
CA LYS A 85 3.77 3.25 -1.12
C LYS A 85 5.14 2.73 -0.71
N ARG A 86 5.82 3.42 0.21
CA ARG A 86 7.11 2.96 0.75
C ARG A 86 6.92 1.70 1.59
N ILE A 87 5.96 1.70 2.52
CA ILE A 87 5.62 0.54 3.35
C ILE A 87 5.28 -0.67 2.46
N LEU A 88 4.46 -0.45 1.41
CA LEU A 88 4.11 -1.51 0.46
C LEU A 88 5.34 -2.12 -0.22
N ARG A 89 6.26 -1.28 -0.71
CA ARG A 89 7.50 -1.75 -1.37
C ARG A 89 8.40 -2.52 -0.41
N GLU A 90 8.53 -2.04 0.83
CA GLU A 90 9.33 -2.70 1.85
C GLU A 90 8.75 -4.09 2.19
N LEU A 91 7.42 -4.21 2.34
CA LEU A 91 6.74 -5.47 2.59
C LEU A 91 6.90 -6.47 1.44
N VAL A 92 6.68 -6.03 0.20
CA VAL A 92 6.84 -6.88 -1.00
C VAL A 92 8.29 -7.35 -1.15
N GLY A 93 9.26 -6.46 -0.91
CA GLY A 93 10.68 -6.81 -0.94
C GLY A 93 11.05 -7.85 0.12
N GLN A 94 10.54 -7.72 1.35
CA GLN A 94 10.75 -8.71 2.41
C GLN A 94 10.14 -10.07 2.07
N GLN A 95 8.94 -10.10 1.49
CA GLN A 95 8.35 -11.36 1.03
C GLN A 95 9.21 -12.04 -0.04
N GLN A 96 9.69 -11.29 -1.03
CA GLN A 96 10.59 -11.85 -2.07
C GLN A 96 11.89 -12.42 -1.48
N HIS A 97 12.48 -11.75 -0.49
CA HIS A 97 13.65 -12.27 0.23
C HIS A 97 13.34 -13.54 1.03
N ASN A 98 12.16 -13.63 1.65
CA ASN A 98 11.73 -14.82 2.37
C ASN A 98 11.47 -16.01 1.43
N TYR A 99 10.82 -15.77 0.28
CA TYR A 99 10.65 -16.79 -0.77
C TYR A 99 12.00 -17.28 -1.32
N GLN A 100 12.98 -16.39 -1.51
CA GLN A 100 14.33 -16.79 -1.94
C GLN A 100 15.09 -17.58 -0.87
N ARG A 101 14.90 -17.29 0.43
CA ARG A 101 15.48 -18.10 1.51
C ARG A 101 14.85 -19.48 1.59
N GLN A 102 13.53 -19.58 1.52
CA GLN A 102 12.84 -20.88 1.48
C GLN A 102 13.24 -21.70 0.25
N SER A 103 13.43 -21.06 -0.90
CA SER A 103 13.94 -21.72 -2.11
C SER A 103 15.40 -22.17 -1.99
N ARG A 104 16.22 -21.53 -1.14
CA ARG A 104 17.61 -21.96 -0.87
C ARG A 104 17.72 -22.98 0.26
N GLU A 105 16.76 -23.04 1.17
CA GLU A 105 16.65 -24.10 2.19
C GLU A 105 15.97 -25.36 1.65
N HIS A 106 15.31 -25.28 0.48
CA HIS A 106 14.82 -26.44 -0.26
C HIS A 106 15.82 -26.87 -1.34
N VAL A 107 17.09 -27.06 -0.96
CA VAL A 107 17.94 -28.04 -1.65
C VAL A 107 17.57 -29.37 -1.02
N PRO A 108 16.80 -30.25 -1.68
CA PRO A 108 16.56 -31.56 -1.13
C PRO A 108 17.92 -32.25 -1.07
N ASN A 109 18.35 -32.62 0.14
CA ASN A 109 19.36 -33.65 0.35
C ASN A 109 19.12 -34.75 -0.69
N GLU A 110 20.14 -35.07 -1.47
CA GLU A 110 20.16 -36.09 -2.52
C GLU A 110 19.16 -37.23 -2.21
N ILE A 111 17.96 -37.13 -2.78
CA ILE A 111 17.04 -38.27 -2.78
C ILE A 111 17.68 -39.23 -3.78
N ASN A 112 18.41 -40.19 -3.24
CA ASN A 112 18.97 -41.32 -3.95
C ASN A 112 17.80 -42.15 -4.51
N VAL A 113 17.24 -41.70 -5.63
CA VAL A 113 16.19 -42.38 -6.38
C VAL A 113 16.77 -43.64 -6.99
N LYS A 114 16.72 -44.74 -6.23
CA LYS A 114 16.91 -46.08 -6.78
C LYS A 114 15.74 -46.37 -7.72
N LEU A 115 16.00 -46.25 -9.02
CA LEU A 115 15.10 -46.74 -10.06
C LEU A 115 14.82 -48.24 -9.83
N PRO A 116 13.56 -48.70 -9.90
CA PRO A 116 13.28 -50.13 -9.89
C PRO A 116 13.91 -50.76 -11.14
N LYS A 117 14.80 -51.74 -10.95
CA LYS A 117 15.30 -52.56 -12.05
C LYS A 117 14.16 -53.47 -12.50
N PHE A 118 13.67 -53.26 -13.72
CA PHE A 118 12.83 -54.24 -14.40
C PHE A 118 13.72 -55.35 -14.93
N ASP A 119 13.61 -56.55 -14.35
CA ASP A 119 14.21 -57.76 -14.91
C ASP A 119 13.43 -58.17 -16.17
N ILE A 120 14.14 -58.18 -17.30
CA ILE A 120 13.61 -58.64 -18.59
C ILE A 120 13.67 -60.18 -18.57
N PRO A 121 12.58 -60.91 -18.86
CA PRO A 121 12.64 -62.36 -18.96
C PRO A 121 13.59 -62.78 -20.10
N LYS A 122 14.60 -63.58 -19.77
CA LYS A 122 15.43 -64.24 -20.80
C LYS A 122 14.58 -65.29 -21.50
N PHE A 123 14.33 -65.10 -22.79
CA PHE A 123 13.72 -66.11 -23.65
C PHE A 123 14.82 -67.11 -24.04
N SER A 124 14.86 -68.27 -23.37
CA SER A 124 15.59 -69.43 -23.86
C SER A 124 14.70 -70.14 -24.88
N GLY A 125 15.01 -69.94 -26.17
CA GLY A 125 14.43 -70.75 -27.24
C GLY A 125 15.15 -72.09 -27.31
N ASP A 126 14.41 -73.18 -27.15
CA ASP A 126 14.76 -74.50 -27.70
C ASP A 126 14.46 -74.54 -29.21
#